data_AF-A0A674A630-F1
#
_entry.id   AF-A0A674A630-F1
#
_cell.length_a   1.000
_cell.length_b   1.000
_cell.length_c   1.000
_cell.angle_alpha   90.00
_cell.angle_beta   90.00
_cell.angle_gamma   90.00
#
_symmetry.space_group_name_H-M   'P 1'
#
loop_
_entity.id
_entity.type
_entity.pdbx_description
1 polymer ?
#
loop_
_entity_poly.entity_id
_entity_poly.type
_entity_poly.pdbx_seq_one_letter_code
_entity_poly.pdbx_strand_id
1 'polypeptide(L)' 'LAKKVKPPFLPKIKESVDVSNFDSEFTSLQPILSPPPVSCSLSPEQQEAFADFDFSALHG' A
#
# COMPACT_ATOMS: atom_id res chain seq x y z
N LEU A 1 -11.86 20.95 -7.98
CA LEU A 1 -12.49 20.15 -9.06
C LEU A 1 -13.54 19.21 -8.46
N ALA A 2 -14.84 19.43 -8.67
CA ALA A 2 -15.91 18.78 -7.90
C ALA A 2 -16.42 17.42 -8.47
N LYS A 3 -15.61 16.70 -9.26
CA LYS A 3 -15.98 15.40 -9.88
C LYS A 3 -17.39 15.35 -10.53
N LYS A 4 -17.84 16.45 -11.15
CA LYS A 4 -19.21 16.60 -11.70
C LYS A 4 -19.41 16.04 -13.10
N VAL A 5 -18.33 15.73 -13.83
CA VAL A 5 -18.37 15.24 -15.21
C VAL A 5 -18.01 13.76 -15.23
N LYS A 6 -18.79 12.95 -15.95
CA LYS A 6 -18.54 11.51 -16.11
C LYS A 6 -17.24 11.30 -16.91
N PRO A 7 -16.30 10.47 -16.44
CA PRO A 7 -15.11 10.13 -17.21
C PRO A 7 -15.46 9.39 -18.51
N PRO A 8 -14.68 9.57 -19.59
CA PRO A 8 -14.90 8.85 -20.85
C PRO A 8 -14.63 7.35 -20.75
N PHE A 9 -13.91 6.91 -19.71
CA PHE A 9 -13.62 5.52 -19.43
C PHE A 9 -13.94 5.21 -17.97
N LEU A 10 -14.59 4.06 -17.74
CA LEU A 10 -14.82 3.51 -16.41
C LEU A 10 -14.11 2.15 -16.33
N PRO A 11 -13.24 1.92 -15.33
CA PRO A 11 -12.59 0.62 -15.15
C PRO A 11 -13.64 -0.46 -14.83
N LYS A 12 -13.39 -1.68 -15.29
CA LYS A 12 -14.23 -2.83 -14.93
C LYS A 12 -13.84 -3.28 -13.53
N ILE A 13 -14.79 -3.32 -12.61
CA ILE A 13 -14.62 -3.79 -11.24
C ILE A 13 -15.72 -4.83 -10.98
N LYS A 14 -15.32 -6.05 -10.64
CA LYS A 14 -16.23 -7.19 -10.43
C LYS A 14 -16.75 -7.25 -9.00
N GLU A 15 -15.89 -6.96 -8.03
CA GLU A 15 -16.16 -7.09 -6.59
C GLU A 15 -15.21 -6.21 -5.76
N SER A 16 -15.40 -6.17 -4.44
CA SER A 16 -14.65 -5.28 -3.53
C SER A 16 -13.15 -5.55 -3.47
N VAL A 17 -12.71 -6.78 -3.76
CA VAL A 17 -11.31 -7.22 -3.73
C VAL A 17 -10.75 -7.46 -5.14
N ASP A 18 -11.41 -6.93 -6.18
CA ASP A 18 -10.98 -7.12 -7.57
C ASP A 18 -9.65 -6.41 -7.85
N VAL A 19 -8.62 -7.21 -8.12
CA VAL A 19 -7.27 -6.76 -8.46
C VAL A 19 -6.96 -6.90 -9.96
N SER A 20 -7.96 -7.17 -10.82
CA SER A 20 -7.75 -7.44 -12.25
C SER A 20 -7.28 -6.25 -13.09
N ASN A 21 -7.27 -5.04 -12.53
CA ASN A 21 -6.70 -3.84 -13.15
C ASN A 21 -5.21 -3.62 -12.77
N PHE A 22 -4.63 -4.52 -11.97
CA PHE A 22 -3.22 -4.55 -11.60
C PHE A 22 -2.53 -5.73 -12.29
N ASP A 23 -1.19 -5.71 -12.37
CA ASP A 23 -0.44 -6.79 -12.99
C ASP A 23 -0.50 -8.08 -12.15
N SER A 24 -0.80 -9.19 -12.82
CA SER A 24 -0.85 -10.52 -12.22
C SER A 24 0.49 -10.98 -11.64
N GLU A 25 1.62 -10.46 -12.12
CA GLU A 25 2.95 -10.74 -11.55
C GLU A 25 3.00 -10.41 -10.05
N PHE A 26 2.28 -9.38 -9.60
CA PHE A 26 2.25 -8.98 -8.19
C PHE A 26 1.06 -9.55 -7.44
N THR A 27 -0.14 -9.55 -8.05
CA THR A 27 -1.36 -9.94 -7.34
C THR A 27 -1.47 -11.45 -7.12
N SER A 28 -0.68 -12.25 -7.82
CA SER A 28 -0.59 -13.70 -7.62
C SER A 28 0.40 -14.11 -6.52
N LEU A 29 1.24 -13.18 -6.05
CA LEU A 29 2.17 -13.44 -4.95
C LEU A 29 1.41 -13.59 -3.64
N GLN A 30 2.02 -14.33 -2.70
CA GLN A 30 1.51 -14.40 -1.34
C GLN A 30 1.65 -13.03 -0.66
N PRO A 31 0.59 -12.49 -0.03
CA PRO A 31 0.64 -11.17 0.63
C PRO A 31 1.31 -11.29 2.00
N ILE A 32 2.62 -11.51 2.01
CA ILE A 32 3.42 -11.69 3.21
C ILE A 32 4.39 -10.53 3.42
N LEU A 33 4.67 -10.19 4.69
CA LEU A 33 5.77 -9.31 5.04
C LEU A 33 7.06 -10.13 5.07
N SER A 34 7.74 -10.22 3.94
CA SER A 34 9.02 -10.93 3.83
C SER A 34 10.06 -10.29 4.76
N PRO A 35 10.74 -11.08 5.61
CA PRO A 35 11.81 -10.55 6.45
C PRO A 35 13.00 -10.09 5.59
N PRO A 36 13.83 -9.15 6.10
CA PRO A 36 15.03 -8.73 5.39
C PRO A 36 16.00 -9.91 5.18
N PRO A 37 16.76 -9.94 4.06
CA PRO A 37 17.66 -11.05 3.72
C PRO A 37 18.78 -11.30 4.73
N VAL A 38 19.17 -10.26 5.48
CA VAL A 38 20.12 -10.34 6.58
C VAL A 38 19.34 -10.16 7.86
N SER A 39 19.56 -11.04 8.84
CA SER A 39 19.09 -10.89 10.22
C SER A 39 19.83 -9.75 10.92
N CYS A 40 19.62 -8.52 10.45
CA CYS A 40 20.13 -7.32 11.07
C CYS A 40 18.99 -6.70 11.88
N SER A 41 18.97 -7.00 13.18
CA SER A 41 18.17 -6.21 14.10
C SER A 41 18.75 -4.80 14.11
N LEU A 42 17.92 -3.78 13.91
CA LEU A 42 18.34 -2.39 14.03
C LEU A 42 18.70 -2.09 15.49
N SER A 43 19.75 -1.29 15.69
CA SER A 43 20.04 -0.73 17.01
C SER A 43 18.96 0.28 17.42
N PRO A 44 18.82 0.60 18.73
CA PRO A 44 17.86 1.61 19.19
C PRO A 44 18.03 2.96 18.49
N GLU A 45 19.27 3.40 18.26
CA GLU A 45 19.58 4.66 17.55
C GLU A 45 19.09 4.67 16.11
N GLN A 46 19.21 3.53 15.39
CA GLN A 46 18.68 3.41 14.03
C GLN A 46 17.15 3.38 14.01
N GLN A 47 16.53 2.82 15.05
CA GLN A 47 15.07 2.78 15.16
C GLN A 47 14.47 4.17 15.40
N GLU A 48 15.22 5.08 16.04
CA GLU A 48 14.81 6.48 16.27
C GLU A 48 14.52 7.23 14.97
N ALA A 49 15.14 6.83 13.84
CA ALA A 49 14.84 7.40 12.53
C ALA A 49 13.36 7.23 12.10
N PHE A 50 12.60 6.36 12.77
CA PHE A 50 11.19 6.10 12.50
C PHE A 50 10.24 6.69 13.56
N ALA A 51 10.72 7.49 14.52
CA ALA A 51 9.93 7.95 15.67
C ALA A 51 8.62 8.67 15.30
N ASP A 52 8.62 9.43 14.20
CA ASP A 52 7.46 10.19 13.71
C ASP A 52 6.91 9.63 12.38
N PHE A 53 7.08 8.33 12.13
CA PHE A 53 6.61 7.69 10.88
C PHE A 53 5.08 7.54 10.84
N ASP A 54 4.45 7.28 11.99
CA ASP A 54 3.03 7.00 12.07
C ASP A 54 2.19 8.26 11.81
N PHE A 55 1.19 8.14 10.92
CA PHE A 55 0.30 9.23 10.55
C PHE A 55 -1.17 8.75 10.48
N SER A 56 -2.09 9.57 11.00
CA SER A 56 -3.53 9.34 10.91
C SER A 56 -4.25 10.58 10.40
N ALA A 57 -4.90 10.48 9.24
CA ALA A 57 -5.69 11.57 8.66
C ALA A 57 -6.95 11.95 9.49
N LEU A 58 -7.31 11.16 10.51
CA LEU A 58 -8.46 11.41 11.39
C LEU A 58 -8.10 12.26 12.63
N HIS A 59 -6.81 12.53 12.86
CA HIS A 59 -6.33 13.25 14.05
C HIS A 59 -5.60 14.56 13.68
N GLY A 60 -6.03 15.23 12.61
CA GLY A 60 -5.58 16.57 12.20
C GLY A 60 -6.66 17.63 12.42
#